data_AF-A0A0S2JLD3-F1
#
_entry.id   AF-A0A0S2JLD3-F1
#
_cell.length_a   1.000
_cell.length_b   1.000
_cell.length_c   1.000
_cell.angle_alpha   90.00
_cell.angle_beta   90.00
_cell.angle_gamma   90.00
#
_symmetry.space_group_name_H-M   'P 1'
#
loop_
_entity.id
_entity.type
_entity.pdbx_description
1 polymer ?
#
loop_
_entity_poly.entity_id
_entity_poly.type
_entity_poly.pdbx_seq_one_letter_code
_entity_poly.pdbx_strand_id
1 'polypeptide(L)'
;MKYIFFILIICSSGRVQASDYYISLQSADFTLVTDVFFSQRLDFNSLPENKTVNLTYWGSSPKAEIKYNGKSLFISGHDNEIEQVHLEFNQKVKTITFNIQLNPVRYNKEYIQEHIGKVSVETPEVYELNNIILALFDKFYHANYKMYSKGEYYSDVLKWFSPFKDHEIFKKLVNVDYYSFVENGPAYVFNGDKIEKSSVYKSFRAVDVIKDNITLLEDFAKKSNFKKFYQQHHEYYLKLSNVFQLGAQPKNIWQWLESHFPARYQSYKVFFSPLGPGKNSSRMYANNGFNESIMFIVAPNRYENERESFSIQSIKFTRSFFTEIDHTYVNPTSDKYIDDINAALVDLKPWYNGGGYNKPYLIFNEYMTWSLVSLYAMENYSPQEYLFIKKYTEDFMINKKGFSQFKAFNNELIRLYNNKSAKEKIADLYPSIINWIKNNSKST
;
A
#
# COMPACT_ATOMS: atom_id res chain seq x y z
N MET A 1 36.26 -9.26 58.84
CA MET A 1 35.82 -9.94 57.61
C MET A 1 34.59 -9.23 57.09
N LYS A 2 34.73 -8.49 55.98
CA LYS A 2 33.65 -7.78 55.28
C LYS A 2 33.01 -8.74 54.29
N TYR A 3 31.69 -8.92 54.34
CA TYR A 3 30.94 -9.49 53.22
C TYR A 3 30.04 -8.40 52.64
N ILE A 4 30.33 -8.08 51.38
CA ILE A 4 29.66 -7.08 50.56
C ILE A 4 28.48 -7.77 49.86
N PHE A 5 27.29 -7.21 50.03
CA PHE A 5 26.12 -7.51 49.21
C PHE A 5 26.32 -6.89 47.82
N PHE A 6 26.36 -7.70 46.76
CA PHE A 6 26.18 -7.22 45.39
C PHE A 6 24.73 -7.47 44.97
N ILE A 7 23.99 -6.38 44.85
CA ILE A 7 22.69 -6.33 44.17
C ILE A 7 22.99 -6.40 42.67
N LEU A 8 22.58 -7.48 42.01
CA LEU A 8 22.61 -7.56 40.55
C LEU A 8 21.35 -6.86 40.02
N ILE A 9 21.52 -5.61 39.56
CA ILE A 9 20.53 -4.92 38.75
C ILE A 9 20.63 -5.51 37.34
N ILE A 10 19.65 -6.33 36.94
CA ILE A 10 19.51 -6.76 35.54
C ILE A 10 18.88 -5.59 34.78
N CYS A 11 19.73 -4.75 34.18
CA CYS A 11 19.32 -3.87 33.08
C CYS A 11 19.08 -4.75 31.84
N SER A 12 17.83 -5.10 31.57
CA SER A 12 17.43 -5.69 30.29
C SER A 12 17.42 -4.61 29.21
N SER A 13 18.57 -4.32 28.62
CA SER A 13 18.63 -3.73 27.28
C SER A 13 18.28 -4.82 26.28
N GLY A 14 17.00 -4.92 25.91
CA GLY A 14 16.54 -5.89 24.91
C GLY A 14 17.16 -5.59 23.54
N ARG A 15 18.29 -6.22 23.23
CA ARG A 15 18.72 -6.41 21.85
C ARG A 15 17.94 -7.62 21.32
N VAL A 16 17.06 -7.37 20.36
CA VAL A 16 16.45 -8.42 19.54
C VAL A 16 17.61 -9.14 18.84
N GLN A 17 17.84 -10.41 19.16
CA GLN A 17 18.88 -11.23 18.55
C GLN A 17 18.28 -11.89 17.30
N ALA A 18 18.90 -11.70 16.13
CA ALA A 18 18.47 -12.39 14.92
C ALA A 18 18.59 -13.92 15.11
N SER A 19 17.63 -14.69 14.62
CA SER A 19 17.84 -16.14 14.51
C SER A 19 18.63 -16.43 13.24
N ASP A 20 19.62 -17.31 13.39
CA ASP A 20 20.45 -17.76 12.27
C ASP A 20 20.02 -19.16 11.85
N TYR A 21 19.67 -19.31 10.58
CA TYR A 21 19.40 -20.59 9.94
C TYR A 21 20.55 -20.95 9.00
N TYR A 22 20.96 -22.21 8.99
CA TYR A 22 21.99 -22.72 8.09
C TYR A 22 21.40 -23.82 7.22
N ILE A 23 21.49 -23.68 5.89
CA ILE A 23 21.04 -24.71 4.95
C ILE A 23 22.12 -25.00 3.91
N SER A 24 22.37 -26.29 3.67
CA SER A 24 23.29 -26.75 2.62
C SER A 24 22.50 -27.16 1.36
N LEU A 25 22.84 -26.57 0.23
CA LEU A 25 22.21 -26.79 -1.06
C LEU A 25 22.88 -27.95 -1.81
N GLN A 26 22.09 -28.80 -2.49
CA GLN A 26 22.62 -29.87 -3.36
C GLN A 26 22.78 -29.38 -4.82
N SER A 27 22.02 -28.36 -5.20
CA SER A 27 22.15 -27.63 -6.46
C SER A 27 22.20 -26.13 -6.19
N ALA A 28 22.68 -25.35 -7.16
CA ALA A 28 22.70 -23.90 -7.02
C ALA A 28 21.28 -23.28 -7.03
N ASP A 29 20.30 -23.99 -7.58
CA ASP A 29 18.92 -23.54 -7.72
C ASP A 29 18.11 -23.69 -6.43
N PHE A 30 17.38 -22.64 -6.07
CA PHE A 30 16.37 -22.66 -5.03
C PHE A 30 15.25 -21.68 -5.36
N THR A 31 14.12 -21.76 -4.65
CA THR A 31 13.01 -20.83 -4.82
C THR A 31 12.78 -20.05 -3.55
N LEU A 32 12.66 -18.73 -3.65
CA LEU A 32 12.17 -17.87 -2.58
C LEU A 32 10.70 -17.53 -2.87
N VAL A 33 9.83 -17.79 -1.90
CA VAL A 33 8.43 -17.38 -1.91
C VAL A 33 8.22 -16.35 -0.82
N THR A 34 7.70 -15.16 -1.13
CA THR A 34 7.31 -14.15 -0.13
C THR A 34 5.81 -13.90 -0.15
N ASP A 35 5.23 -13.64 1.02
CA ASP A 35 3.79 -13.42 1.22
C ASP A 35 2.92 -14.54 0.63
N VAL A 36 3.43 -15.78 0.60
CA VAL A 36 2.77 -16.99 0.08
C VAL A 36 2.67 -17.09 -1.45
N PHE A 37 2.70 -15.99 -2.20
CA PHE A 37 2.44 -16.03 -3.66
C PHE A 37 3.55 -15.44 -4.56
N PHE A 38 4.45 -14.60 -4.03
CA PHE A 38 5.55 -14.06 -4.83
C PHE A 38 6.71 -15.07 -4.88
N SER A 39 6.65 -15.96 -5.87
CA SER A 39 7.71 -16.94 -6.13
C SER A 39 8.77 -16.43 -7.12
N GLN A 40 10.03 -16.50 -6.71
CA GLN A 40 11.24 -16.21 -7.48
C GLN A 40 12.20 -17.41 -7.45
N ARG A 41 12.56 -17.94 -8.62
CA ARG A 41 13.67 -18.87 -8.76
C ARG A 41 14.99 -18.09 -8.66
N LEU A 42 15.90 -18.56 -7.83
CA LEU A 42 17.20 -17.96 -7.55
C LEU A 42 18.30 -18.99 -7.80
N ASP A 43 19.47 -18.48 -8.19
CA ASP A 43 20.69 -19.27 -8.37
C ASP A 43 21.76 -18.74 -7.42
N PHE A 44 22.27 -19.61 -6.54
CA PHE A 44 23.31 -19.34 -5.57
C PHE A 44 24.54 -18.66 -6.19
N ASN A 45 24.96 -19.06 -7.38
CA ASN A 45 26.16 -18.52 -8.04
C ASN A 45 25.98 -17.05 -8.41
N SER A 46 24.77 -16.65 -8.82
CA SER A 46 24.42 -15.25 -9.15
C SER A 46 24.03 -14.39 -7.95
N LEU A 47 23.76 -15.01 -6.79
CA LEU A 47 23.35 -14.31 -5.58
C LEU A 47 24.49 -13.40 -5.08
N PRO A 48 24.24 -12.17 -4.61
CA PRO A 48 25.26 -11.42 -3.89
C PRO A 48 25.65 -12.14 -2.58
N GLU A 49 26.82 -11.83 -2.02
CA GLU A 49 27.28 -12.38 -0.74
C GLU A 49 26.26 -12.17 0.38
N ASN A 50 25.60 -11.00 0.38
CA ASN A 50 24.48 -10.69 1.26
C ASN A 50 23.32 -10.16 0.43
N LYS A 51 22.18 -10.84 0.46
CA LYS A 51 20.92 -10.39 -0.14
C LYS A 51 19.96 -9.96 0.96
N THR A 52 19.43 -8.75 0.89
CA THR A 52 18.36 -8.30 1.79
C THR A 52 16.99 -8.51 1.17
N VAL A 53 16.04 -8.99 1.97
CA VAL A 53 14.62 -9.12 1.64
C VAL A 53 13.82 -8.37 2.69
N ASN A 54 13.09 -7.34 2.29
CA ASN A 54 12.25 -6.55 3.20
C ASN A 54 10.80 -7.03 3.11
N LEU A 55 10.25 -7.51 4.22
CA LEU A 55 8.90 -8.05 4.31
C LEU A 55 7.99 -7.06 5.05
N THR A 56 7.07 -6.44 4.30
CA THR A 56 6.14 -5.42 4.82
C THR A 56 4.88 -6.08 5.38
N TYR A 57 4.32 -5.56 6.46
CA TYR A 57 3.05 -6.00 7.04
C TYR A 57 1.88 -5.48 6.20
N TRP A 58 1.11 -6.39 5.60
CA TRP A 58 0.00 -6.06 4.70
C TRP A 58 -1.40 -6.32 5.30
N GLY A 59 -1.48 -6.78 6.54
CA GLY A 59 -2.73 -7.26 7.15
C GLY A 59 -2.50 -8.48 8.05
N SER A 60 -1.43 -9.21 7.78
CA SER A 60 -0.98 -10.35 8.58
C SER A 60 0.54 -10.33 8.72
N SER A 61 1.07 -11.10 9.68
CA SER A 61 2.51 -11.24 9.87
C SER A 61 3.17 -11.71 8.57
N PRO A 62 4.18 -10.99 8.05
CA PRO A 62 4.84 -11.35 6.81
C PRO A 62 5.52 -12.71 6.92
N LYS A 63 5.55 -13.44 5.80
CA LYS A 63 6.15 -14.78 5.72
C LYS A 63 7.01 -14.90 4.48
N ALA A 64 8.08 -15.68 4.60
CA ALA A 64 8.86 -16.16 3.49
C ALA A 64 9.08 -17.68 3.59
N GLU A 65 9.32 -18.30 2.44
CA GLU A 65 9.65 -19.71 2.34
C GLU A 65 10.81 -19.87 1.36
N ILE A 66 11.85 -20.58 1.77
CA ILE A 66 12.92 -21.04 0.88
C ILE A 66 12.67 -22.51 0.57
N LYS A 67 12.40 -22.82 -0.71
CA LYS A 67 12.27 -24.19 -1.22
C LYS A 67 13.58 -24.62 -1.85
N TYR A 68 14.17 -25.70 -1.36
CA TYR A 68 15.49 -26.20 -1.75
C TYR A 68 15.56 -27.72 -1.58
N ASN A 69 16.21 -28.46 -2.48
CA ASN A 69 16.41 -29.92 -2.37
C ASN A 69 15.13 -30.74 -2.01
N GLY A 70 13.95 -30.31 -2.47
CA GLY A 70 12.66 -30.93 -2.09
C GLY A 70 12.17 -30.66 -0.66
N LYS A 71 12.83 -29.75 0.06
CA LYS A 71 12.49 -29.27 1.42
C LYS A 71 12.02 -27.81 1.39
N SER A 72 11.44 -27.38 2.50
CA SER A 72 11.03 -25.99 2.74
C SER A 72 11.56 -25.49 4.08
N LEU A 73 12.11 -24.27 4.10
CA LEU A 73 12.39 -23.50 5.30
C LEU A 73 11.43 -22.30 5.35
N PHE A 74 10.61 -22.21 6.39
CA PHE A 74 9.70 -21.09 6.59
C PHE A 74 10.33 -20.05 7.52
N ILE A 75 10.17 -18.78 7.16
CA ILE A 75 10.64 -17.62 7.89
C ILE A 75 9.43 -16.74 8.21
N SER A 76 9.23 -16.39 9.48
CA SER A 76 8.16 -15.50 9.92
C SER A 76 8.60 -14.67 11.12
N GLY A 77 8.18 -13.40 11.15
CA GLY A 77 8.41 -12.51 12.27
C GLY A 77 7.43 -12.80 13.40
N HIS A 78 7.81 -13.70 14.32
CA HIS A 78 7.06 -13.91 15.55
C HIS A 78 7.43 -12.85 16.60
N ASP A 79 8.73 -12.63 16.85
CA ASP A 79 9.25 -11.57 17.75
C ASP A 79 10.52 -10.88 17.23
N ASN A 80 11.09 -11.35 16.13
CA ASN A 80 12.30 -10.80 15.54
C ASN A 80 11.99 -9.98 14.29
N GLU A 81 12.55 -8.77 14.23
CA GLU A 81 12.50 -7.92 13.04
C GLU A 81 13.59 -8.27 12.01
N ILE A 82 14.53 -9.14 12.38
CA ILE A 82 15.63 -9.60 11.52
C ILE A 82 15.79 -11.12 11.66
N GLU A 83 15.83 -11.81 10.54
CA GLU A 83 16.15 -13.24 10.44
C GLU A 83 17.22 -13.44 9.37
N GLN A 84 18.16 -14.36 9.57
CA GLN A 84 19.23 -14.63 8.62
C GLN A 84 19.27 -16.09 8.20
N VAL A 85 19.41 -16.33 6.90
CA VAL A 85 19.60 -17.66 6.34
C VAL A 85 20.93 -17.72 5.62
N HIS A 86 21.85 -18.52 6.13
CA HIS A 86 23.13 -18.83 5.53
C HIS A 86 22.97 -20.04 4.60
N LEU A 87 23.13 -19.79 3.31
CA LEU A 87 23.12 -20.78 2.25
C LEU A 87 24.55 -21.28 2.04
N GLU A 88 24.77 -22.58 2.15
CA GLU A 88 26.05 -23.21 1.83
C GLU A 88 25.95 -23.98 0.51
N PHE A 89 26.86 -23.73 -0.42
CA PHE A 89 26.99 -24.49 -1.66
C PHE A 89 28.44 -24.48 -2.15
N ASN A 90 29.00 -25.65 -2.47
CA ASN A 90 30.39 -25.82 -2.93
C ASN A 90 31.42 -25.08 -2.04
N GLN A 91 31.34 -25.27 -0.72
CA GLN A 91 32.23 -24.65 0.28
C GLN A 91 32.17 -23.11 0.36
N LYS A 92 31.19 -22.49 -0.30
CA LYS A 92 30.89 -21.06 -0.18
C LYS A 92 29.64 -20.86 0.64
N VAL A 93 29.59 -19.78 1.40
CA VAL A 93 28.43 -19.37 2.18
C VAL A 93 27.96 -18.00 1.71
N LYS A 94 26.67 -17.85 1.43
CA LYS A 94 26.01 -16.57 1.16
C LYS A 94 24.82 -16.39 2.08
N THR A 95 24.51 -15.16 2.45
CA THR A 95 23.46 -14.89 3.43
C THR A 95 22.26 -14.20 2.78
N ILE A 96 21.06 -14.63 3.15
CA ILE A 96 19.83 -13.88 2.92
C ILE A 96 19.36 -13.32 4.26
N THR A 97 19.32 -11.99 4.36
CA THR A 97 18.79 -11.27 5.53
C THR A 97 17.37 -10.84 5.27
N PHE A 98 16.44 -11.28 6.11
CA PHE A 98 15.05 -10.89 6.09
C PHE A 98 14.82 -9.79 7.12
N ASN A 99 14.47 -8.59 6.66
CA ASN A 99 13.97 -7.50 7.51
C ASN A 99 12.45 -7.60 7.56
N ILE A 100 11.90 -7.97 8.71
CA ILE A 100 10.48 -8.30 8.88
C ILE A 100 9.81 -7.19 9.67
N GLN A 101 8.84 -6.53 9.04
CA GLN A 101 7.98 -5.58 9.74
C GLN A 101 6.95 -6.36 10.57
N LEU A 102 7.12 -6.36 11.90
CA LEU A 102 6.09 -6.84 12.81
C LEU A 102 4.87 -5.91 12.78
N ASN A 103 3.75 -6.34 13.38
CA ASN A 103 2.53 -5.53 13.42
C ASN A 103 2.84 -4.09 13.87
N PRO A 104 2.71 -3.09 12.97
CA PRO A 104 3.33 -1.80 13.20
C PRO A 104 2.41 -0.85 13.97
N VAL A 105 1.28 -1.32 14.50
CA VAL A 105 0.32 -0.46 15.20
C VAL A 105 0.20 -0.80 16.69
N ARG A 106 -0.03 0.24 17.48
CA ARG A 106 -0.38 0.12 18.90
C ARG A 106 -1.53 1.08 19.20
N TYR A 107 -2.75 0.56 19.18
CA TYR A 107 -3.94 1.34 19.48
C TYR A 107 -4.18 1.34 20.99
N ASN A 108 -4.08 2.52 21.62
CA ASN A 108 -4.52 2.73 22.98
C ASN A 108 -6.05 2.93 23.03
N LYS A 109 -6.62 2.98 24.25
CA LYS A 109 -8.07 3.11 24.42
C LYS A 109 -8.59 4.43 23.87
N GLU A 110 -7.81 5.49 24.03
CA GLU A 110 -8.13 6.84 23.59
C GLU A 110 -8.27 6.88 22.06
N TYR A 111 -7.28 6.35 21.32
CA TYR A 111 -7.32 6.25 19.86
C TYR A 111 -8.52 5.45 19.37
N ILE A 112 -8.80 4.29 20.00
CA ILE A 112 -9.96 3.46 19.62
C ILE A 112 -11.26 4.22 19.80
N GLN A 113 -11.45 4.89 20.95
CA GLN A 113 -12.65 5.68 21.22
C GLN A 113 -12.81 6.85 20.25
N GLU A 114 -11.70 7.48 19.85
CA GLU A 114 -11.72 8.58 18.91
C GLU A 114 -12.09 8.14 17.50
N HIS A 115 -11.65 6.97 17.05
CA HIS A 115 -11.76 6.55 15.64
C HIS A 115 -12.85 5.52 15.33
N ILE A 116 -13.39 4.83 16.33
CA ILE A 116 -14.44 3.81 16.11
C ILE A 116 -15.66 4.38 15.39
N GLY A 117 -16.10 3.69 14.34
CA GLY A 117 -17.22 4.06 13.50
C GLY A 117 -16.95 5.21 12.53
N LYS A 118 -15.75 5.80 12.50
CA LYS A 118 -15.44 7.00 11.72
C LYS A 118 -14.64 6.71 10.45
N VAL A 119 -14.74 7.64 9.50
CA VAL A 119 -13.78 7.79 8.41
C VAL A 119 -13.01 9.08 8.66
N SER A 120 -11.72 8.99 8.96
CA SER A 120 -10.82 10.13 9.15
C SER A 120 -9.98 10.38 7.89
N VAL A 121 -9.72 11.65 7.59
CA VAL A 121 -9.00 12.08 6.40
C VAL A 121 -8.00 13.13 6.84
N GLU A 122 -6.73 12.88 6.58
CA GLU A 122 -5.63 13.65 7.17
C GLU A 122 -4.53 13.88 6.13
N THR A 123 -3.81 14.99 6.31
CA THR A 123 -2.54 15.28 5.61
C THR A 123 -1.48 15.49 6.68
N PRO A 124 -0.85 14.43 7.22
CA PRO A 124 0.09 14.56 8.33
C PRO A 124 1.31 15.42 7.97
N GLU A 125 1.88 16.15 8.92
CA GLU A 125 2.98 17.09 8.67
C GLU A 125 4.20 16.43 8.01
N VAL A 126 4.72 15.33 8.57
CA VAL A 126 5.91 14.65 8.02
C VAL A 126 5.58 14.00 6.67
N TYR A 127 4.34 13.53 6.50
CA TYR A 127 3.86 13.02 5.22
C TYR A 127 3.87 14.10 4.12
N GLU A 128 3.37 15.30 4.44
CA GLU A 128 3.37 16.42 3.49
C GLU A 128 4.77 16.97 3.23
N LEU A 129 5.62 17.05 4.25
CA LEU A 129 7.03 17.41 4.09
C LEU A 129 7.71 16.54 3.03
N ASN A 130 7.54 15.21 3.12
CA ASN A 130 8.15 14.28 2.19
C ASN A 130 7.58 14.43 0.77
N ASN A 131 6.27 14.68 0.62
CA ASN A 131 5.67 14.97 -0.67
C ASN A 131 6.19 16.29 -1.29
N ILE A 132 6.33 17.35 -0.50
CA ILE A 132 6.91 18.62 -0.94
C ILE A 132 8.35 18.40 -1.41
N ILE A 133 9.17 17.70 -0.63
CA ILE A 133 10.56 17.41 -0.98
C ILE A 133 10.62 16.63 -2.31
N LEU A 134 9.80 15.59 -2.50
CA LEU A 134 9.78 14.87 -3.78
C LEU A 134 9.27 15.73 -4.95
N ALA A 135 8.31 16.63 -4.73
CA ALA A 135 7.83 17.53 -5.77
C ALA A 135 8.90 18.53 -6.21
N LEU A 136 9.68 19.06 -5.27
CA LEU A 136 10.84 19.91 -5.57
C LEU A 136 11.93 19.11 -6.29
N PHE A 137 12.15 17.86 -5.89
CA PHE A 137 13.13 16.99 -6.52
C PHE A 137 12.75 16.67 -7.98
N ASP A 138 11.50 16.32 -8.25
CA ASP A 138 10.97 16.19 -9.62
C ASP A 138 11.16 17.48 -10.42
N LYS A 139 10.89 18.64 -9.82
CA LYS A 139 10.96 19.93 -10.50
C LYS A 139 12.39 20.36 -10.84
N PHE A 140 13.33 20.25 -9.92
CA PHE A 140 14.68 20.82 -10.05
C PHE A 140 15.75 19.82 -10.49
N TYR A 141 15.51 18.52 -10.25
CA TYR A 141 16.46 17.46 -10.59
C TYR A 141 15.92 16.51 -11.65
N HIS A 142 14.76 16.84 -12.25
CA HIS A 142 14.10 16.03 -13.28
C HIS A 142 13.93 14.57 -12.86
N ALA A 143 13.67 14.35 -11.57
CA ALA A 143 13.27 13.05 -11.08
C ALA A 143 11.92 12.64 -11.70
N ASN A 144 11.65 11.33 -11.70
CA ASN A 144 10.49 10.75 -12.38
C ASN A 144 9.49 10.18 -11.36
N TYR A 145 9.29 10.86 -10.22
CA TYR A 145 8.27 10.48 -9.24
C TYR A 145 6.85 10.80 -9.74
N LYS A 146 6.74 11.72 -10.72
CA LYS A 146 5.50 12.18 -11.36
C LYS A 146 4.55 12.84 -10.37
N MET A 147 5.12 13.63 -9.46
CA MET A 147 4.36 14.40 -8.47
C MET A 147 3.35 15.33 -9.15
N TYR A 148 2.21 15.55 -8.50
CA TYR A 148 1.18 16.42 -9.07
C TYR A 148 1.65 17.88 -9.06
N SER A 149 1.81 18.43 -10.27
CA SER A 149 2.52 19.69 -10.49
C SER A 149 1.61 20.79 -11.08
N LYS A 150 0.36 20.90 -10.58
CA LYS A 150 -0.65 21.86 -11.05
C LYS A 150 -1.38 22.52 -9.89
N GLY A 151 -2.04 23.65 -10.19
CA GLY A 151 -2.87 24.40 -9.25
C GLY A 151 -2.08 25.42 -8.41
N GLU A 152 -2.84 26.21 -7.64
CA GLU A 152 -2.29 27.28 -6.79
C GLU A 152 -1.37 26.72 -5.71
N TYR A 153 -1.77 25.64 -5.03
CA TYR A 153 -0.96 25.00 -3.99
C TYR A 153 0.44 24.61 -4.47
N TYR A 154 0.56 23.98 -5.65
CA TYR A 154 1.87 23.65 -6.21
C TYR A 154 2.70 24.90 -6.53
N SER A 155 2.05 25.97 -6.99
CA SER A 155 2.72 27.24 -7.27
C SER A 155 3.25 27.88 -5.98
N ASP A 156 2.50 27.81 -4.89
CA ASP A 156 2.91 28.27 -3.56
C ASP A 156 4.06 27.43 -3.00
N VAL A 157 4.02 26.10 -3.16
CA VAL A 157 5.15 25.22 -2.82
C VAL A 157 6.41 25.64 -3.57
N LEU A 158 6.35 25.84 -4.89
CA LEU A 158 7.53 26.28 -5.64
C LEU A 158 8.01 27.64 -5.16
N LYS A 159 7.11 28.62 -5.00
CA LYS A 159 7.47 29.96 -4.54
C LYS A 159 8.15 29.94 -3.17
N TRP A 160 7.64 29.14 -2.24
CA TRP A 160 8.14 29.08 -0.87
C TRP A 160 9.47 28.32 -0.78
N PHE A 161 9.58 27.16 -1.43
CA PHE A 161 10.68 26.24 -1.20
C PHE A 161 11.83 26.32 -2.23
N SER A 162 11.66 27.01 -3.36
CA SER A 162 12.72 27.19 -4.37
C SER A 162 14.06 27.72 -3.81
N PRO A 163 14.10 28.64 -2.82
CA PRO A 163 15.37 29.11 -2.25
C PRO A 163 16.20 27.99 -1.59
N PHE A 164 15.58 26.85 -1.27
CA PHE A 164 16.22 25.73 -0.59
C PHE A 164 16.49 24.55 -1.52
N LYS A 165 16.39 24.74 -2.85
CA LYS A 165 16.55 23.68 -3.85
C LYS A 165 17.91 22.97 -3.80
N ASP A 166 18.95 23.60 -3.27
CA ASP A 166 20.30 23.04 -3.16
C ASP A 166 20.58 22.33 -1.83
N HIS A 167 19.54 22.07 -1.03
CA HIS A 167 19.66 21.40 0.27
C HIS A 167 20.22 19.98 0.16
N GLU A 168 21.06 19.56 1.13
CA GLU A 168 21.72 18.25 1.17
C GLU A 168 20.77 17.05 1.07
N ILE A 169 19.52 17.21 1.52
CA ILE A 169 18.50 16.15 1.42
C ILE A 169 18.33 15.62 -0.01
N PHE A 170 18.39 16.48 -1.03
CA PHE A 170 18.19 16.06 -2.42
C PHE A 170 19.29 15.12 -2.93
N LYS A 171 20.49 15.18 -2.35
CA LYS A 171 21.57 14.23 -2.67
C LYS A 171 21.28 12.82 -2.13
N LYS A 172 20.46 12.69 -1.08
CA LYS A 172 20.06 11.42 -0.48
C LYS A 172 18.85 10.77 -1.15
N LEU A 173 18.13 11.51 -1.99
CA LEU A 173 16.91 11.05 -2.63
C LEU A 173 17.13 10.45 -4.02
N VAL A 174 18.37 10.40 -4.51
CA VAL A 174 18.69 9.74 -5.77
C VAL A 174 18.31 8.25 -5.65
N ASN A 175 17.40 7.80 -6.51
CA ASN A 175 16.85 6.44 -6.52
C ASN A 175 16.07 6.03 -5.26
N VAL A 176 15.58 6.98 -4.46
CA VAL A 176 14.76 6.62 -3.30
C VAL A 176 13.46 5.96 -3.74
N ASP A 177 13.04 4.90 -3.04
CA ASP A 177 11.71 4.33 -3.26
C ASP A 177 10.64 5.28 -2.70
N TYR A 178 9.71 5.70 -3.56
CA TYR A 178 8.63 6.61 -3.21
C TYR A 178 7.84 6.14 -1.98
N TYR A 179 7.49 4.85 -1.94
CA TYR A 179 6.60 4.33 -0.92
C TYR A 179 7.25 4.31 0.45
N SER A 180 8.50 3.87 0.55
CA SER A 180 9.28 3.85 1.80
C SER A 180 9.58 5.25 2.36
N PHE A 181 9.61 6.28 1.51
CA PHE A 181 9.81 7.66 1.95
C PHE A 181 8.48 8.34 2.32
N VAL A 182 7.45 8.21 1.48
CA VAL A 182 6.19 8.93 1.66
C VAL A 182 5.24 8.21 2.61
N GLU A 183 4.97 6.91 2.42
CA GLU A 183 3.97 6.21 3.23
C GLU A 183 4.39 6.00 4.69
N ASN A 184 5.70 6.03 4.98
CA ASN A 184 6.15 6.04 6.37
C ASN A 184 5.92 7.38 7.08
N GLY A 185 5.60 8.46 6.36
CA GLY A 185 5.39 9.80 6.91
C GLY A 185 4.46 9.84 8.13
N PRO A 186 3.26 9.22 8.11
CA PRO A 186 2.33 9.24 9.25
C PRO A 186 2.81 8.41 10.46
N ALA A 187 3.89 7.62 10.32
CA ALA A 187 4.55 6.97 11.45
C ALA A 187 5.49 7.92 12.23
N TYR A 188 5.54 9.19 11.84
CA TYR A 188 6.33 10.23 12.47
C TYR A 188 5.51 11.49 12.71
N VAL A 189 5.88 12.23 13.75
CA VAL A 189 5.25 13.49 14.16
C VAL A 189 6.31 14.52 14.51
N PHE A 190 5.97 15.82 14.40
CA PHE A 190 6.83 16.86 14.95
C PHE A 190 6.60 17.04 16.45
N ASN A 191 7.68 17.04 17.22
CA ASN A 191 7.74 17.51 18.59
C ASN A 191 8.67 18.74 18.62
N GLY A 192 8.08 19.94 18.60
CA GLY A 192 8.85 21.16 18.34
C GLY A 192 9.49 21.11 16.94
N ASP A 193 10.82 21.23 16.88
CA ASP A 193 11.60 21.13 15.64
C ASP A 193 12.15 19.71 15.38
N LYS A 194 11.81 18.74 16.24
CA LYS A 194 12.26 17.35 16.12
C LYS A 194 11.20 16.47 15.50
N ILE A 195 11.64 15.51 14.70
CA ILE A 195 10.79 14.47 14.14
C ILE A 195 10.94 13.24 15.05
N GLU A 196 9.83 12.74 15.56
CA GLU A 196 9.79 11.60 16.48
C GLU A 196 8.82 10.53 15.96
N LYS A 197 8.97 9.29 16.41
CA LYS A 197 8.04 8.21 16.05
C LYS A 197 6.66 8.46 16.66
N SER A 198 5.62 8.19 15.88
CA SER A 198 4.24 8.20 16.37
C SER A 198 4.04 7.12 17.43
N SER A 199 3.19 7.41 18.42
CA SER A 199 2.78 6.44 19.43
C SER A 199 1.79 5.39 18.89
N VAL A 200 1.13 5.69 17.76
CA VAL A 200 0.12 4.85 17.12
C VAL A 200 0.73 3.95 16.06
N TYR A 201 1.51 4.55 15.14
CA TYR A 201 2.08 3.87 13.98
C TYR A 201 3.61 3.85 14.06
N LYS A 202 4.20 2.66 14.02
CA LYS A 202 5.67 2.47 13.98
C LYS A 202 6.25 2.61 12.58
N SER A 203 5.56 2.12 11.56
CA SER A 203 5.94 2.22 10.13
C SER A 203 4.81 1.69 9.23
N PHE A 204 4.88 1.97 7.93
CA PHE A 204 3.96 1.46 6.90
C PHE A 204 4.67 0.63 5.81
N ARG A 205 6.00 0.69 5.78
CA ARG A 205 6.89 -0.10 4.94
C ARG A 205 8.04 -0.64 5.78
N ALA A 206 8.52 -1.84 5.44
CA ALA A 206 9.68 -2.43 6.09
C ALA A 206 10.96 -1.60 5.88
N VAL A 207 11.12 -0.99 4.70
CA VAL A 207 12.16 0.00 4.46
C VAL A 207 11.69 1.35 4.99
N ASP A 208 12.51 2.01 5.80
CA ASP A 208 12.19 3.29 6.47
C ASP A 208 13.22 4.37 6.15
N VAL A 209 13.05 5.04 5.01
CA VAL A 209 13.95 6.10 4.54
C VAL A 209 13.95 7.30 5.48
N ILE A 210 12.84 7.57 6.17
CA ILE A 210 12.72 8.70 7.09
C ILE A 210 13.69 8.51 8.26
N LYS A 211 13.75 7.29 8.82
CA LYS A 211 14.68 6.95 9.91
C LYS A 211 16.12 7.27 9.52
N ASP A 212 16.52 6.90 8.31
CA ASP A 212 17.88 7.06 7.81
C ASP A 212 18.25 8.52 7.49
N ASN A 213 17.25 9.40 7.36
CA ASN A 213 17.44 10.79 6.92
C ASN A 213 16.86 11.84 7.88
N ILE A 214 16.50 11.46 9.11
CA ILE A 214 15.73 12.30 10.04
C ILE A 214 16.39 13.66 10.29
N THR A 215 17.71 13.69 10.47
CA THR A 215 18.45 14.94 10.70
C THR A 215 18.39 15.89 9.51
N LEU A 216 18.42 15.37 8.28
CA LEU A 216 18.31 16.18 7.07
C LEU A 216 16.89 16.69 6.83
N LEU A 217 15.88 15.90 7.21
CA LEU A 217 14.48 16.32 7.15
C LEU A 217 14.18 17.43 8.15
N GLU A 218 14.67 17.30 9.39
CA GLU A 218 14.59 18.35 10.42
C GLU A 218 15.29 19.64 9.97
N ASP A 219 16.51 19.54 9.43
CA ASP A 219 17.28 20.69 8.94
C ASP A 219 16.57 21.39 7.78
N PHE A 220 16.04 20.63 6.81
CA PHE A 220 15.26 21.19 5.72
C PHE A 220 14.00 21.88 6.23
N ALA A 221 13.24 21.22 7.11
CA ALA A 221 12.00 21.76 7.67
C ALA A 221 12.25 23.06 8.43
N LYS A 222 13.35 23.14 9.20
CA LYS A 222 13.74 24.34 9.94
C LYS A 222 14.17 25.47 9.01
N LYS A 223 15.10 25.22 8.09
CA LYS A 223 15.62 26.23 7.15
C LYS A 223 14.53 26.80 6.24
N SER A 224 13.65 25.93 5.76
CA SER A 224 12.54 26.31 4.89
C SER A 224 11.33 26.85 5.62
N ASN A 225 11.33 26.85 6.96
CA ASN A 225 10.17 27.21 7.78
C ASN A 225 8.90 26.43 7.37
N PHE A 226 9.08 25.12 7.11
CA PHE A 226 8.04 24.21 6.65
C PHE A 226 6.79 24.24 7.53
N LYS A 227 6.96 24.23 8.86
CA LYS A 227 5.83 24.23 9.80
C LYS A 227 4.92 25.45 9.61
N LYS A 228 5.49 26.63 9.35
CA LYS A 228 4.72 27.83 9.04
C LYS A 228 3.96 27.69 7.72
N PHE A 229 4.63 27.17 6.68
CA PHE A 229 3.98 26.89 5.39
C PHE A 229 2.79 25.93 5.57
N TYR A 230 3.01 24.82 6.27
CA TYR A 230 1.98 23.82 6.54
C TYR A 230 0.78 24.42 7.30
N GLN A 231 1.03 25.19 8.35
CA GLN A 231 -0.02 25.86 9.12
C GLN A 231 -0.82 26.86 8.26
N GLN A 232 -0.16 27.62 7.39
CA GLN A 232 -0.83 28.57 6.49
C GLN A 232 -1.74 27.89 5.45
N HIS A 233 -1.48 26.62 5.12
CA HIS A 233 -2.29 25.85 4.17
C HIS A 233 -3.23 24.85 4.87
N HIS A 234 -3.34 24.90 6.21
CA HIS A 234 -4.18 23.96 6.95
C HIS A 234 -5.64 23.99 6.50
N GLU A 235 -6.20 25.18 6.27
CA GLU A 235 -7.56 25.34 5.75
C GLU A 235 -7.73 24.72 4.35
N TYR A 236 -6.70 24.75 3.51
CA TYR A 236 -6.73 24.10 2.20
C TYR A 236 -6.77 22.58 2.32
N TYR A 237 -5.99 21.98 3.23
CA TYR A 237 -6.08 20.53 3.49
C TYR A 237 -7.45 20.12 4.05
N LEU A 238 -8.03 20.93 4.94
CA LEU A 238 -9.38 20.71 5.46
C LEU A 238 -10.44 20.84 4.36
N LYS A 239 -10.31 21.83 3.46
CA LYS A 239 -11.18 21.96 2.27
C LYS A 239 -11.13 20.69 1.42
N LEU A 240 -9.95 20.18 1.10
CA LEU A 240 -9.81 18.94 0.33
C LEU A 240 -10.41 17.74 1.07
N SER A 241 -10.25 17.68 2.39
CA SER A 241 -10.85 16.61 3.21
C SER A 241 -12.38 16.65 3.14
N ASN A 242 -12.97 17.84 3.22
CA ASN A 242 -14.41 18.04 3.07
C ASN A 242 -14.90 17.70 1.66
N VAL A 243 -14.16 18.07 0.61
CA VAL A 243 -14.48 17.67 -0.77
C VAL A 243 -14.47 16.15 -0.91
N PHE A 244 -13.48 15.45 -0.33
CA PHE A 244 -13.46 13.99 -0.32
C PHE A 244 -14.68 13.42 0.40
N GLN A 245 -15.01 13.91 1.59
CA GLN A 245 -16.13 13.37 2.38
C GLN A 245 -17.48 13.56 1.65
N LEU A 246 -17.72 14.74 1.09
CA LEU A 246 -18.96 15.05 0.37
C LEU A 246 -19.06 14.33 -0.98
N GLY A 247 -17.96 14.26 -1.73
CA GLY A 247 -17.94 13.67 -3.07
C GLY A 247 -17.91 12.15 -3.03
N ALA A 248 -17.00 11.55 -2.26
CA ALA A 248 -16.82 10.10 -2.21
C ALA A 248 -17.79 9.38 -1.27
N GLN A 249 -18.30 10.08 -0.24
CA GLN A 249 -19.16 9.51 0.80
C GLN A 249 -18.62 8.16 1.29
N PRO A 250 -17.37 8.13 1.80
CA PRO A 250 -16.62 6.91 2.05
C PRO A 250 -17.31 5.95 3.03
N LYS A 251 -18.18 6.47 3.91
CA LYS A 251 -18.98 5.66 4.83
C LYS A 251 -20.00 4.77 4.10
N ASN A 252 -20.58 5.24 3.00
CA ASN A 252 -21.51 4.45 2.19
C ASN A 252 -20.76 3.32 1.48
N ILE A 253 -19.57 3.62 0.93
CA ILE A 253 -18.68 2.62 0.32
C ILE A 253 -18.27 1.56 1.35
N TRP A 254 -17.91 1.99 2.56
CA TRP A 254 -17.60 1.07 3.66
C TRP A 254 -18.75 0.12 3.96
N GLN A 255 -19.95 0.66 4.19
CA GLN A 255 -21.15 -0.14 4.47
C GLN A 255 -21.49 -1.10 3.34
N TRP A 256 -21.34 -0.65 2.09
CA TRP A 256 -21.57 -1.46 0.90
C TRP A 256 -20.56 -2.62 0.80
N LEU A 257 -19.26 -2.36 0.99
CA LEU A 257 -18.24 -3.41 0.97
C LEU A 257 -18.50 -4.46 2.06
N GLU A 258 -18.86 -4.05 3.28
CA GLU A 258 -19.16 -4.98 4.37
C GLU A 258 -20.48 -5.76 4.19
N SER A 259 -21.42 -5.24 3.40
CA SER A 259 -22.63 -5.99 3.04
C SER A 259 -22.29 -7.16 2.10
N HIS A 260 -21.29 -6.99 1.22
CA HIS A 260 -20.92 -7.94 0.17
C HIS A 260 -19.70 -8.82 0.47
N PHE A 261 -18.92 -8.52 1.50
CA PHE A 261 -17.72 -9.26 1.87
C PHE A 261 -17.73 -9.63 3.36
N PRO A 262 -16.96 -10.65 3.79
CA PRO A 262 -16.90 -11.07 5.18
C PRO A 262 -15.99 -10.21 6.06
N ALA A 263 -15.02 -9.48 5.49
CA ALA A 263 -14.09 -8.65 6.26
C ALA A 263 -14.85 -7.52 7.00
N ARG A 264 -14.37 -7.16 8.19
CA ARG A 264 -14.99 -6.15 9.07
C ARG A 264 -13.92 -5.22 9.65
N TYR A 265 -14.22 -3.94 9.62
CA TYR A 265 -13.40 -2.88 10.17
C TYR A 265 -14.19 -2.07 11.19
N GLN A 266 -13.46 -1.37 12.06
CA GLN A 266 -14.03 -0.43 13.02
C GLN A 266 -13.72 1.01 12.64
N SER A 267 -12.79 1.26 11.71
CA SER A 267 -12.49 2.60 11.20
C SER A 267 -11.78 2.57 9.87
N TYR A 268 -11.97 3.64 9.08
CA TYR A 268 -11.19 3.94 7.88
C TYR A 268 -10.34 5.20 8.12
N LYS A 269 -9.07 5.15 7.76
CA LYS A 269 -8.19 6.33 7.78
C LYS A 269 -7.55 6.57 6.43
N VAL A 270 -7.73 7.78 5.90
CA VAL A 270 -7.23 8.20 4.59
C VAL A 270 -6.14 9.24 4.78
N PHE A 271 -4.99 8.99 4.18
CA PHE A 271 -3.91 9.95 4.04
C PHE A 271 -3.82 10.40 2.58
N PHE A 272 -3.79 11.71 2.36
CA PHE A 272 -3.45 12.26 1.05
C PHE A 272 -2.58 13.51 1.16
N SER A 273 -1.94 13.83 0.05
CA SER A 273 -1.22 15.08 -0.18
C SER A 273 -1.80 15.73 -1.44
N PRO A 274 -1.94 17.07 -1.50
CA PRO A 274 -2.28 17.76 -2.74
C PRO A 274 -1.28 17.48 -3.88
N LEU A 275 -0.07 17.02 -3.57
CA LEU A 275 1.02 16.73 -4.52
C LEU A 275 1.11 15.25 -4.92
N GLY A 276 0.24 14.39 -4.38
CA GLY A 276 0.32 12.94 -4.57
C GLY A 276 0.33 12.52 -6.06
N PRO A 277 1.24 11.63 -6.49
CA PRO A 277 1.46 11.30 -7.90
C PRO A 277 0.42 10.32 -8.49
N GLY A 278 -0.51 9.77 -7.70
CA GLY A 278 -1.40 8.68 -8.17
C GLY A 278 -0.90 7.29 -7.82
N LYS A 279 0.08 7.19 -6.92
CA LYS A 279 0.61 5.93 -6.40
C LYS A 279 -0.15 5.54 -5.15
N ASN A 280 -1.41 5.16 -5.33
CA ASN A 280 -2.27 4.82 -4.22
C ASN A 280 -1.90 3.45 -3.62
N SER A 281 -2.27 3.23 -2.36
CA SER A 281 -2.21 1.92 -1.72
C SER A 281 -3.13 1.84 -0.49
N SER A 282 -3.37 0.63 0.02
CA SER A 282 -4.10 0.40 1.27
C SER A 282 -3.40 -0.59 2.19
N ARG A 283 -3.75 -0.54 3.48
CA ARG A 283 -3.29 -1.43 4.56
C ARG A 283 -4.43 -1.78 5.48
N MET A 284 -4.27 -2.93 6.12
CA MET A 284 -5.15 -3.39 7.18
C MET A 284 -4.31 -3.61 8.42
N TYR A 285 -4.75 -3.10 9.56
CA TYR A 285 -4.10 -3.41 10.83
C TYR A 285 -5.14 -3.81 11.86
N ALA A 286 -4.74 -4.72 12.74
CA ALA A 286 -5.56 -5.18 13.85
C ALA A 286 -4.71 -5.16 15.12
N ASN A 287 -5.18 -4.48 16.15
CA ASN A 287 -4.54 -4.48 17.47
C ASN A 287 -5.59 -4.19 18.54
N ASN A 288 -5.50 -4.86 19.70
CA ASN A 288 -6.40 -4.65 20.84
C ASN A 288 -7.90 -4.72 20.48
N GLY A 289 -8.29 -5.62 19.58
CA GLY A 289 -9.68 -5.80 19.13
C GLY A 289 -10.21 -4.71 18.20
N PHE A 290 -9.35 -3.82 17.71
CA PHE A 290 -9.68 -2.77 16.76
C PHE A 290 -8.98 -3.04 15.42
N ASN A 291 -9.77 -3.14 14.35
CA ASN A 291 -9.32 -3.29 12.98
C ASN A 291 -9.52 -1.95 12.25
N GLU A 292 -8.45 -1.43 11.69
CA GLU A 292 -8.43 -0.19 10.92
C GLU A 292 -8.02 -0.51 9.48
N SER A 293 -8.74 0.08 8.53
CA SER A 293 -8.32 0.11 7.14
C SER A 293 -7.73 1.47 6.81
N ILE A 294 -6.50 1.50 6.30
CA ILE A 294 -5.75 2.72 6.04
C ILE A 294 -5.47 2.83 4.55
N MET A 295 -5.62 4.02 3.97
CA MET A 295 -5.35 4.26 2.56
C MET A 295 -4.43 5.46 2.37
N PHE A 296 -3.52 5.34 1.42
CA PHE A 296 -2.75 6.43 0.85
C PHE A 296 -3.31 6.70 -0.53
N ILE A 297 -3.97 7.84 -0.73
CA ILE A 297 -4.60 8.16 -2.02
C ILE A 297 -4.19 9.55 -2.49
N VAL A 298 -4.44 9.81 -3.76
CA VAL A 298 -4.42 11.18 -4.31
C VAL A 298 -5.47 12.05 -3.66
N ALA A 299 -5.19 13.35 -3.55
CA ALA A 299 -6.16 14.31 -3.10
C ALA A 299 -7.16 14.71 -4.22
N PRO A 300 -8.36 15.23 -3.86
CA PRO A 300 -9.41 15.59 -4.83
C PRO A 300 -8.99 16.61 -5.90
N ASN A 301 -8.05 17.50 -5.58
CA ASN A 301 -7.54 18.54 -6.50
C ASN A 301 -6.94 17.97 -7.80
N ARG A 302 -6.60 16.67 -7.84
CA ARG A 302 -6.18 15.99 -9.07
C ARG A 302 -7.27 15.89 -10.13
N TYR A 303 -8.54 15.93 -9.71
CA TYR A 303 -9.70 15.80 -10.57
C TYR A 303 -10.44 17.12 -10.79
N GLU A 304 -9.93 18.22 -10.22
CA GLU A 304 -10.46 19.55 -10.45
C GLU A 304 -10.41 19.90 -11.95
N ASN A 305 -11.58 20.17 -12.52
CA ASN A 305 -11.73 20.52 -13.93
C ASN A 305 -12.95 21.43 -14.12
N GLU A 306 -12.72 22.69 -14.47
CA GLU A 306 -13.76 23.70 -14.66
C GLU A 306 -14.79 23.35 -15.74
N ARG A 307 -14.46 22.41 -16.66
CA ARG A 307 -15.36 21.97 -17.73
C ARG A 307 -16.26 20.81 -17.32
N GLU A 308 -16.03 20.20 -16.16
CA GLU A 308 -16.79 19.04 -15.68
C GLU A 308 -17.63 19.42 -14.47
N SER A 309 -18.84 18.86 -14.36
CA SER A 309 -19.65 19.07 -13.18
C SER A 309 -18.97 18.49 -11.93
N PHE A 310 -19.27 19.04 -10.76
CA PHE A 310 -18.77 18.53 -9.49
C PHE A 310 -19.09 17.04 -9.28
N SER A 311 -20.25 16.57 -9.75
CA SER A 311 -20.61 15.14 -9.69
C SER A 311 -19.63 14.28 -10.48
N ILE A 312 -19.30 14.65 -11.72
CA ILE A 312 -18.37 13.87 -12.56
C ILE A 312 -16.96 13.87 -11.97
N GLN A 313 -16.49 15.00 -11.45
CA GLN A 313 -15.20 15.09 -10.76
C GLN A 313 -15.18 14.18 -9.53
N SER A 314 -16.25 14.23 -8.72
CA SER A 314 -16.43 13.39 -7.55
C SER A 314 -16.43 11.92 -7.91
N ILE A 315 -17.17 11.49 -8.93
CA ILE A 315 -17.24 10.09 -9.38
C ILE A 315 -15.87 9.56 -9.82
N LYS A 316 -15.08 10.33 -10.57
CA LYS A 316 -13.72 9.92 -10.98
C LYS A 316 -12.78 9.75 -9.79
N PHE A 317 -12.91 10.65 -8.83
CA PHE A 317 -12.18 10.60 -7.59
C PHE A 317 -12.61 9.41 -6.72
N THR A 318 -13.91 9.22 -6.54
CA THR A 318 -14.51 8.09 -5.83
C THR A 318 -14.03 6.77 -6.38
N ARG A 319 -13.98 6.60 -7.71
CA ARG A 319 -13.39 5.40 -8.33
C ARG A 319 -11.96 5.15 -7.80
N SER A 320 -11.14 6.19 -7.73
CA SER A 320 -9.73 6.06 -7.32
C SER A 320 -9.56 5.76 -5.84
N PHE A 321 -10.49 6.21 -5.00
CA PHE A 321 -10.56 5.80 -3.60
C PHE A 321 -11.08 4.36 -3.48
N PHE A 322 -12.17 4.06 -4.17
CA PHE A 322 -12.89 2.78 -4.13
C PHE A 322 -11.96 1.62 -4.48
N THR A 323 -11.21 1.75 -5.58
CA THR A 323 -10.31 0.69 -6.06
C THR A 323 -9.14 0.42 -5.11
N GLU A 324 -8.91 1.27 -4.12
CA GLU A 324 -7.81 1.09 -3.17
C GLU A 324 -8.32 0.50 -1.87
N ILE A 325 -9.48 0.96 -1.41
CA ILE A 325 -10.09 0.43 -0.20
C ILE A 325 -10.65 -0.98 -0.42
N ASP A 326 -11.17 -1.28 -1.60
CA ASP A 326 -11.76 -2.59 -1.88
C ASP A 326 -10.73 -3.73 -1.91
N HIS A 327 -9.45 -3.45 -2.15
CA HIS A 327 -8.36 -4.43 -2.02
C HIS A 327 -8.33 -5.06 -0.63
N THR A 328 -8.75 -4.32 0.41
CA THR A 328 -8.86 -4.82 1.78
C THR A 328 -10.00 -5.84 1.97
N TYR A 329 -10.82 -6.07 0.95
CA TYR A 329 -11.89 -7.06 0.90
C TYR A 329 -11.64 -8.10 -0.19
N VAL A 330 -11.19 -7.67 -1.37
CA VAL A 330 -10.89 -8.51 -2.53
C VAL A 330 -9.71 -9.43 -2.25
N ASN A 331 -8.59 -8.91 -1.72
CA ASN A 331 -7.39 -9.73 -1.52
C ASN A 331 -7.66 -10.87 -0.51
N PRO A 332 -8.20 -10.63 0.70
CA PRO A 332 -8.50 -11.71 1.65
C PRO A 332 -9.55 -12.71 1.15
N THR A 333 -10.42 -12.31 0.22
CA THR A 333 -11.37 -13.22 -0.41
C THR A 333 -10.66 -14.08 -1.45
N SER A 334 -9.81 -13.48 -2.28
CA SER A 334 -9.02 -14.15 -3.32
C SER A 334 -7.99 -15.12 -2.74
N ASP A 335 -7.45 -14.85 -1.56
CA ASP A 335 -6.51 -15.74 -0.85
C ASP A 335 -7.08 -17.16 -0.67
N LYS A 336 -8.41 -17.27 -0.51
CA LYS A 336 -9.11 -18.56 -0.35
C LYS A 336 -9.22 -19.36 -1.66
N TYR A 337 -8.98 -18.71 -2.79
CA TYR A 337 -9.12 -19.27 -4.13
C TYR A 337 -7.81 -19.21 -4.93
N ILE A 338 -6.67 -19.03 -4.26
CA ILE A 338 -5.38 -18.79 -4.94
C ILE A 338 -5.02 -19.90 -5.94
N ASP A 339 -5.26 -21.15 -5.58
CA ASP A 339 -4.97 -22.30 -6.44
C ASP A 339 -5.90 -22.32 -7.67
N ASP A 340 -7.19 -22.04 -7.48
CA ASP A 340 -8.17 -21.96 -8.56
C ASP A 340 -7.88 -20.80 -9.51
N ILE A 341 -7.49 -19.64 -8.97
CA ILE A 341 -7.09 -18.46 -9.75
C ILE A 341 -5.84 -18.78 -10.59
N ASN A 342 -4.83 -19.40 -9.96
CA ASN A 342 -3.60 -19.81 -10.65
C ASN A 342 -3.90 -20.82 -11.78
N ALA A 343 -4.83 -21.75 -11.55
CA ALA A 343 -5.23 -22.74 -12.54
C ALA A 343 -6.12 -22.16 -13.66
N ALA A 344 -6.84 -21.06 -13.41
CA ALA A 344 -7.69 -20.41 -14.41
C ALA A 344 -6.91 -19.46 -15.34
N LEU A 345 -5.85 -18.81 -14.85
CA LEU A 345 -5.04 -17.82 -15.57
C LEU A 345 -3.62 -18.36 -15.86
N VAL A 346 -3.50 -19.51 -16.52
CA VAL A 346 -2.18 -20.11 -16.82
C VAL A 346 -1.38 -19.27 -17.83
N ASP A 347 -2.05 -18.74 -18.86
CA ASP A 347 -1.48 -17.77 -19.79
C ASP A 347 -2.00 -16.36 -19.47
N LEU A 348 -1.10 -15.45 -19.12
CA LEU A 348 -1.44 -14.08 -18.76
C LEU A 348 -1.53 -13.16 -19.98
N LYS A 349 -0.94 -13.55 -21.12
CA LYS A 349 -0.80 -12.70 -22.30
C LYS A 349 -2.14 -12.21 -22.88
N PRO A 350 -3.22 -13.02 -22.94
CA PRO A 350 -4.52 -12.54 -23.38
C PRO A 350 -5.15 -11.52 -22.43
N TRP A 351 -4.77 -11.56 -21.15
CA TRP A 351 -5.42 -10.82 -20.07
C TRP A 351 -4.72 -9.50 -19.74
N TYR A 352 -3.40 -9.43 -19.94
CA TYR A 352 -2.58 -8.29 -19.54
C TYR A 352 -1.37 -8.07 -20.46
N ASN A 353 -1.16 -6.82 -20.88
CA ASN A 353 -0.06 -6.42 -21.77
C ASN A 353 0.83 -5.28 -21.24
N GLY A 354 0.68 -4.86 -19.98
CA GLY A 354 1.34 -3.66 -19.43
C GLY A 354 2.68 -3.87 -18.72
N GLY A 355 3.20 -5.11 -18.66
CA GLY A 355 4.54 -5.44 -18.13
C GLY A 355 4.73 -5.45 -16.60
N GLY A 356 3.81 -4.90 -15.80
CA GLY A 356 3.94 -4.81 -14.34
C GLY A 356 3.34 -5.99 -13.55
N TYR A 357 2.34 -6.68 -14.09
CA TYR A 357 1.64 -7.78 -13.45
C TYR A 357 2.05 -9.10 -14.09
N ASN A 358 2.74 -9.95 -13.34
CA ASN A 358 3.35 -11.19 -13.84
C ASN A 358 2.86 -12.45 -13.11
N LYS A 359 1.76 -12.35 -12.37
CA LYS A 359 1.14 -13.48 -11.65
C LYS A 359 -0.38 -13.49 -11.85
N PRO A 360 -1.00 -14.68 -11.97
CA PRO A 360 -2.44 -14.88 -12.02
C PRO A 360 -3.21 -14.09 -10.95
N TYR A 361 -2.81 -14.26 -9.69
CA TYR A 361 -3.42 -13.63 -8.52
C TYR A 361 -3.49 -12.10 -8.65
N LEU A 362 -2.39 -11.46 -9.06
CA LEU A 362 -2.34 -10.01 -9.18
C LEU A 362 -3.26 -9.49 -10.30
N ILE A 363 -3.36 -10.23 -11.40
CA ILE A 363 -4.26 -9.87 -12.50
C ILE A 363 -5.71 -10.04 -12.05
N PHE A 364 -6.06 -11.20 -11.48
CA PHE A 364 -7.41 -11.46 -10.99
C PHE A 364 -7.90 -10.40 -10.00
N ASN A 365 -7.08 -10.04 -9.01
CA ASN A 365 -7.46 -9.05 -8.00
C ASN A 365 -7.72 -7.67 -8.62
N GLU A 366 -6.90 -7.23 -9.58
CA GLU A 366 -7.16 -5.97 -10.28
C GLU A 366 -8.44 -6.04 -11.13
N TYR A 367 -8.69 -7.15 -11.84
CA TYR A 367 -9.95 -7.33 -12.54
C TYR A 367 -11.14 -7.21 -11.58
N MET A 368 -11.09 -7.90 -10.43
CA MET A 368 -12.14 -7.83 -9.41
C MET A 368 -12.32 -6.41 -8.86
N THR A 369 -11.27 -5.81 -8.32
CA THR A 369 -11.27 -4.46 -7.70
C THR A 369 -11.88 -3.41 -8.65
N TRP A 370 -11.41 -3.35 -9.89
CA TRP A 370 -11.91 -2.35 -10.83
C TRP A 370 -13.35 -2.63 -11.28
N SER A 371 -13.78 -3.90 -11.31
CA SER A 371 -15.17 -4.25 -11.61
C SER A 371 -16.14 -3.93 -10.48
N LEU A 372 -15.71 -3.94 -9.21
CA LEU A 372 -16.57 -3.57 -8.09
C LEU A 372 -17.04 -2.11 -8.17
N VAL A 373 -16.25 -1.21 -8.77
CA VAL A 373 -16.68 0.17 -9.06
C VAL A 373 -17.95 0.17 -9.90
N SER A 374 -18.04 -0.70 -10.91
CA SER A 374 -19.22 -0.77 -11.78
C SER A 374 -20.45 -1.27 -11.01
N LEU A 375 -20.27 -2.25 -10.11
CA LEU A 375 -21.36 -2.76 -9.28
C LEU A 375 -21.86 -1.71 -8.28
N TYR A 376 -20.96 -1.04 -7.58
CA TYR A 376 -21.31 0.04 -6.65
C TYR A 376 -22.03 1.18 -7.37
N ALA A 377 -21.50 1.63 -8.52
CA ALA A 377 -22.10 2.69 -9.30
C ALA A 377 -23.49 2.34 -9.83
N MET A 378 -23.73 1.08 -10.20
CA MET A 378 -25.03 0.61 -10.68
C MET A 378 -26.14 0.77 -9.63
N GLU A 379 -25.81 0.64 -8.34
CA GLU A 379 -26.78 0.75 -7.25
C GLU A 379 -26.92 2.15 -6.68
N ASN A 380 -25.87 2.98 -6.77
CA ASN A 380 -25.78 4.22 -6.01
C ASN A 380 -25.81 5.48 -6.88
N TYR A 381 -25.66 5.37 -8.21
CA TYR A 381 -25.65 6.52 -9.12
C TYR A 381 -26.82 6.52 -10.09
N SER A 382 -27.08 7.68 -10.69
CA SER A 382 -28.07 7.77 -11.77
C SER A 382 -27.64 6.88 -12.95
N PRO A 383 -28.58 6.42 -13.81
CA PRO A 383 -28.24 5.62 -14.97
C PRO A 383 -27.19 6.28 -15.89
N GLN A 384 -27.23 7.61 -16.02
CA GLN A 384 -26.26 8.36 -16.84
C GLN A 384 -24.86 8.35 -16.22
N GLU A 385 -24.76 8.59 -14.92
CA GLU A 385 -23.50 8.56 -14.16
C GLU A 385 -22.90 7.15 -14.10
N TYR A 386 -23.73 6.12 -13.91
CA TYR A 386 -23.33 4.72 -13.98
C TYR A 386 -22.72 4.38 -15.34
N LEU A 387 -23.42 4.70 -16.44
CA LEU A 387 -22.92 4.44 -17.79
C LEU A 387 -21.62 5.19 -18.06
N PHE A 388 -21.51 6.44 -17.59
CA PHE A 388 -20.28 7.21 -17.67
C PHE A 388 -19.12 6.52 -16.93
N ILE A 389 -19.28 6.20 -15.64
CA ILE A 389 -18.16 5.68 -14.84
C ILE A 389 -17.77 4.26 -15.22
N LYS A 390 -18.73 3.43 -15.64
CA LYS A 390 -18.46 2.10 -16.20
C LYS A 390 -17.58 2.22 -17.43
N LYS A 391 -17.96 3.05 -18.40
CA LYS A 391 -17.18 3.27 -19.62
C LYS A 391 -15.81 3.87 -19.30
N TYR A 392 -15.76 4.90 -18.45
CA TYR A 392 -14.51 5.55 -18.06
C TYR A 392 -13.54 4.58 -17.37
N THR A 393 -14.04 3.66 -16.56
CA THR A 393 -13.27 2.61 -15.89
C THR A 393 -12.78 1.55 -16.88
N GLU A 394 -13.64 1.06 -17.78
CA GLU A 394 -13.26 0.11 -18.82
C GLU A 394 -12.18 0.67 -19.74
N ASP A 395 -12.36 1.91 -20.23
CA ASP A 395 -11.40 2.56 -21.10
C ASP A 395 -10.06 2.79 -20.39
N PHE A 396 -10.07 3.09 -19.10
CA PHE A 396 -8.86 3.24 -18.30
C PHE A 396 -8.12 1.91 -18.14
N MET A 397 -8.82 0.84 -17.77
CA MET A 397 -8.21 -0.47 -17.57
C MET A 397 -7.62 -1.03 -18.86
N ILE A 398 -8.34 -0.90 -19.97
CA ILE A 398 -7.89 -1.43 -21.27
C ILE A 398 -6.77 -0.55 -21.86
N ASN A 399 -7.00 0.76 -21.98
CA ASN A 399 -6.13 1.62 -22.79
C ASN A 399 -4.99 2.28 -22.00
N LYS A 400 -5.08 2.34 -20.66
CA LYS A 400 -4.04 2.95 -19.81
C LYS A 400 -3.32 1.93 -18.94
N LYS A 401 -4.03 0.93 -18.40
CA LYS A 401 -3.40 -0.09 -17.55
C LYS A 401 -3.03 -1.38 -18.29
N GLY A 402 -3.60 -1.65 -19.47
CA GLY A 402 -3.24 -2.80 -20.30
C GLY A 402 -4.00 -4.10 -19.98
N PHE A 403 -5.14 -4.02 -19.30
CA PHE A 403 -5.97 -5.16 -18.93
C PHE A 403 -6.96 -5.47 -20.08
N SER A 404 -6.49 -6.19 -21.09
CA SER A 404 -7.15 -6.29 -22.40
C SER A 404 -8.56 -6.89 -22.37
N GLN A 405 -8.84 -7.84 -21.47
CA GLN A 405 -10.16 -8.49 -21.34
C GLN A 405 -11.05 -7.84 -20.28
N PHE A 406 -10.65 -6.70 -19.69
CA PHE A 406 -11.35 -6.12 -18.55
C PHE A 406 -12.83 -5.87 -18.82
N LYS A 407 -13.18 -5.35 -20.00
CA LYS A 407 -14.59 -5.12 -20.36
C LYS A 407 -15.42 -6.41 -20.38
N ALA A 408 -14.88 -7.50 -20.92
CA ALA A 408 -15.58 -8.78 -20.98
C ALA A 408 -15.81 -9.34 -19.58
N PHE A 409 -14.77 -9.35 -18.75
CA PHE A 409 -14.85 -9.75 -17.35
C PHE A 409 -15.84 -8.88 -16.55
N ASN A 410 -15.78 -7.56 -16.71
CA ASN A 410 -16.65 -6.62 -16.02
C ASN A 410 -18.13 -6.89 -16.32
N ASN A 411 -18.46 -7.11 -17.61
CA ASN A 411 -19.81 -7.45 -18.02
C ASN A 411 -20.26 -8.80 -17.48
N GLU A 412 -19.37 -9.80 -17.40
CA GLU A 412 -19.71 -11.09 -16.81
C GLU A 412 -19.97 -10.97 -15.30
N LEU A 413 -19.13 -10.22 -14.57
CA LEU A 413 -19.36 -10.01 -13.14
C LEU A 413 -20.69 -9.28 -12.90
N ILE A 414 -21.03 -8.28 -13.70
CA ILE A 414 -22.34 -7.61 -13.67
C ILE A 414 -23.48 -8.62 -13.94
N ARG A 415 -23.31 -9.50 -14.93
CA ARG A 415 -24.30 -10.54 -15.25
C ARG A 415 -24.50 -11.49 -14.07
N LEU A 416 -23.43 -11.98 -13.45
CA LEU A 416 -23.50 -12.81 -12.25
C LEU A 416 -24.17 -12.06 -11.10
N TYR A 417 -23.80 -10.80 -10.89
CA TYR A 417 -24.35 -9.96 -9.83
C TYR A 417 -25.85 -9.72 -9.93
N ASN A 418 -26.36 -9.53 -11.16
CA ASN A 418 -27.78 -9.32 -11.42
C ASN A 418 -28.62 -10.61 -11.29
N ASN A 419 -28.00 -11.77 -11.47
CA ASN A 419 -28.68 -13.07 -11.41
C ASN A 419 -28.50 -13.81 -10.07
N LYS A 420 -27.69 -13.26 -9.15
CA LYS A 420 -27.50 -13.83 -7.82
C LYS A 420 -28.81 -13.78 -7.03
N SER A 421 -29.01 -14.75 -6.15
CA SER A 421 -30.09 -14.72 -5.18
C SER A 421 -29.88 -13.62 -4.13
N ALA A 422 -30.94 -13.16 -3.48
CA ALA A 422 -30.86 -12.11 -2.45
C ALA A 422 -29.96 -12.47 -1.25
N LYS A 423 -29.66 -13.75 -1.03
CA LYS A 423 -28.78 -14.22 0.04
C LYS A 423 -27.31 -14.27 -0.37
N GLU A 424 -27.03 -14.33 -1.68
CA GLU A 424 -25.67 -14.37 -2.21
C GLU A 424 -25.04 -12.99 -2.19
N LYS A 425 -23.79 -12.96 -1.77
CA LYS A 425 -22.93 -11.79 -1.76
C LYS A 425 -21.94 -11.84 -2.92
N ILE A 426 -21.21 -10.75 -3.14
CA ILE A 426 -20.17 -10.72 -4.19
C ILE A 426 -19.08 -11.76 -3.90
N ALA A 427 -18.72 -11.97 -2.63
CA ALA A 427 -17.77 -13.02 -2.24
C ALA A 427 -18.19 -14.43 -2.68
N ASP A 428 -19.49 -14.70 -2.81
CA ASP A 428 -20.03 -16.00 -3.22
C ASP A 428 -19.97 -16.19 -4.75
N LEU A 429 -19.71 -15.12 -5.52
CA LEU A 429 -19.60 -15.16 -6.98
C LEU A 429 -18.21 -15.60 -7.47
N TYR A 430 -17.22 -15.69 -6.58
CA TYR A 430 -15.83 -16.01 -6.91
C TYR A 430 -15.67 -17.32 -7.70
N PRO A 431 -16.27 -18.46 -7.28
CA PRO A 431 -16.19 -19.70 -8.05
C PRO A 431 -16.71 -19.54 -9.49
N SER A 432 -17.82 -18.83 -9.67
CA SER A 432 -18.45 -18.63 -10.98
C SER A 432 -17.59 -17.77 -11.92
N ILE A 433 -17.04 -16.66 -11.42
CA ILE A 433 -16.20 -15.79 -12.25
C ILE A 433 -14.84 -16.41 -12.55
N ILE A 434 -14.24 -17.17 -11.61
CA ILE A 434 -13.01 -17.93 -11.86
C ILE A 434 -13.25 -19.01 -12.93
N ASN A 435 -14.37 -19.72 -12.86
CA ASN A 435 -14.74 -20.70 -13.87
C ASN A 435 -14.96 -20.05 -15.25
N TRP A 436 -15.57 -18.85 -15.30
CA TRP A 436 -15.70 -18.11 -16.55
C TRP A 436 -14.33 -17.77 -17.16
N ILE A 437 -13.36 -17.31 -16.36
CA ILE A 437 -11.98 -17.09 -16.82
C ILE A 437 -11.39 -18.36 -17.40
N LYS A 438 -11.51 -19.49 -16.69
CA LYS A 438 -10.96 -20.79 -17.11
C LYS A 438 -11.50 -21.24 -18.47
N ASN A 439 -12.77 -20.96 -18.77
CA ASN A 439 -13.40 -21.32 -20.04
C ASN A 439 -13.01 -20.37 -21.18
N ASN A 440 -12.78 -19.10 -20.87
CA ASN A 440 -12.37 -18.10 -21.86
C ASN A 440 -10.85 -18.09 -22.12
N SER A 441 -10.04 -18.65 -21.20
CA SER A 441 -8.60 -18.84 -21.41
C SER A 441 -8.25 -20.02 -22.31
N LYS A 442 -9.21 -20.92 -22.59
CA LYS A 442 -9.04 -22.08 -23.49
C LYS A 442 -9.46 -21.81 -24.94
N SER A 443 -10.10 -20.67 -25.18
CA SER A 443 -10.74 -20.33 -26.47
C SER A 443 -9.93 -19.32 -27.30
N THR A 444 -8.70 -19.02 -26.87
CA THR A 444 -7.69 -18.17 -27.54
C THR A 444 -6.39 -18.94 -27.60
#